data_AF-A0AAW3KFP8-F1
#
_entry.id   AF-A0AAW3KFP8-F1
#
_cell.length_a   1.000
_cell.length_b   1.000
_cell.length_c   1.000
_cell.angle_alpha   90.00
_cell.angle_beta   90.00
_cell.angle_gamma   90.00
#
_symmetry.space_group_name_H-M   'P 1'
#
loop_
_entity.id
_entity.type
_entity.pdbx_description
1 polymer ?
#
loop_
_entity_poly.entity_id
_entity_poly.type
_entity_poly.pdbx_seq_one_letter_code
_entity_poly.pdbx_strand_id
1 'polypeptide(L)'
;MNRILRPILPLLLATLLGGVAVAPLHAQDAPPPSRDEAAPPVRPWSSLGPAQREVLAPLKNDWDAMSPRKQARMLHRSERWVTLPPEKREEVRQHIARWQQMTPAERKQARENMRKFHQMPEQQREQLHTTFERFQKLPPAQREELLRRWRQLPPDQRRWHSPHGGHDRPPPPSSGNQPPPPPPGQNGQS
;
A
#
# COMPACT_ATOMS: atom_id res chain seq x y z
N MET A 1 11.09 -22.54 5.20
CA MET A 1 10.46 -22.28 3.88
C MET A 1 10.00 -20.83 3.82
N ASN A 2 10.60 -20.07 2.91
CA ASN A 2 10.49 -18.62 2.78
C ASN A 2 9.06 -18.19 2.40
N ARG A 3 8.43 -17.35 3.23
CA ARG A 3 7.22 -16.62 2.86
C ARG A 3 7.61 -15.20 2.49
N ILE A 4 7.77 -14.95 1.19
CA ILE A 4 7.98 -13.62 0.62
C ILE A 4 6.76 -12.76 1.02
N LEU A 5 6.94 -11.82 1.95
CA LEU A 5 5.92 -10.82 2.28
C LEU A 5 5.81 -9.83 1.13
N ARG A 6 5.01 -10.18 0.11
CA ARG A 6 4.53 -9.20 -0.85
C ARG A 6 3.60 -8.24 -0.10
N PRO A 7 3.83 -6.91 -0.12
CA PRO A 7 2.88 -5.97 0.44
C PRO A 7 1.64 -5.99 -0.45
N ILE A 8 0.59 -6.68 0.01
CA ILE A 8 -0.74 -6.63 -0.61
C ILE A 8 -1.28 -5.23 -0.33
N LEU A 9 -1.15 -4.37 -1.34
CA LEU A 9 -1.77 -3.05 -1.42
C LEU A 9 -3.30 -3.20 -1.28
N PRO A 10 -3.97 -2.67 -0.24
CA PRO A 10 -5.41 -2.51 -0.28
C PRO A 10 -5.72 -1.23 -1.07
N LEU A 11 -5.76 -1.33 -2.41
CA LEU A 11 -6.24 -0.24 -3.26
C LEU A 11 -7.77 -0.31 -3.36
N LEU A 12 -8.44 0.26 -2.37
CA LEU A 12 -9.88 0.50 -2.41
C LEU A 12 -10.26 1.71 -1.55
N LEU A 13 -9.90 2.92 -1.98
CA LEU A 13 -10.69 4.10 -1.63
C LEU A 13 -10.45 5.28 -2.58
N ALA A 14 -11.50 5.53 -3.36
CA ALA A 14 -12.01 6.81 -3.86
C ALA A 14 -11.03 7.98 -4.10
N THR A 15 -10.86 8.34 -5.38
CA THR A 15 -10.63 9.73 -5.79
C THR A 15 -11.85 10.20 -6.56
N LEU A 16 -12.60 11.11 -5.94
CA LEU A 16 -13.68 11.89 -6.54
C LEU A 16 -13.34 13.37 -6.27
N LEU A 17 -13.04 14.13 -7.33
CA LEU A 17 -12.99 15.60 -7.46
C LEU A 17 -12.94 15.79 -9.01
N GLY A 18 -13.93 16.32 -9.72
CA GLY A 18 -14.44 17.71 -9.66
C GLY A 18 -13.28 18.68 -9.92
N GLY A 19 -13.12 19.41 -11.02
CA GLY A 19 -13.85 19.66 -12.26
C GLY A 19 -13.07 20.82 -12.94
N VAL A 20 -12.63 20.67 -14.18
CA VAL A 20 -11.94 21.74 -14.93
C VAL A 20 -12.75 22.03 -16.18
N ALA A 21 -13.11 23.29 -16.36
CA ALA A 21 -13.59 23.81 -17.63
C ALA A 21 -12.65 24.93 -18.08
N VAL A 22 -11.94 24.73 -19.19
CA VAL A 22 -11.80 25.67 -20.33
C VAL A 22 -11.45 24.82 -21.57
N ALA A 23 -12.18 25.05 -22.66
CA ALA A 23 -12.15 24.35 -23.95
C ALA A 23 -11.10 24.96 -24.92
N PRO A 24 -11.15 24.66 -26.24
CA PRO A 24 -10.77 23.44 -26.94
C PRO A 24 -9.62 23.72 -27.94
N LEU A 25 -9.43 22.84 -28.93
CA LEU A 25 -8.55 22.98 -30.12
C LEU A 25 -7.12 22.50 -29.95
N HIS A 26 -6.96 21.17 -29.89
CA HIS A 26 -6.19 20.46 -30.91
C HIS A 26 -6.92 19.14 -31.17
N ALA A 27 -7.61 19.07 -32.31
CA ALA A 27 -8.03 17.81 -32.90
C ALA A 27 -6.75 17.06 -33.31
N GLN A 28 -6.16 16.36 -32.35
CA GLN A 28 -5.38 15.19 -32.66
C GLN A 28 -6.40 14.09 -32.92
N ASP A 29 -6.44 13.59 -34.16
CA ASP A 29 -6.98 12.28 -34.49
C ASP A 29 -6.21 11.23 -33.68
N ALA A 30 -6.57 11.10 -32.40
CA ALA A 30 -6.32 9.88 -31.68
C ALA A 30 -7.07 8.80 -32.45
N PRO A 31 -6.42 7.66 -32.80
CA PRO A 31 -7.14 6.55 -33.39
C PRO A 31 -8.37 6.25 -32.51
N PRO A 32 -9.56 6.01 -33.09
CA PRO A 32 -10.70 5.57 -32.29
C PRO A 32 -10.24 4.39 -31.44
N PRO A 33 -10.67 4.28 -30.16
CA PRO A 33 -10.35 3.09 -29.37
C PRO A 33 -10.67 1.88 -30.23
N SER A 34 -9.68 1.00 -30.43
CA SER A 34 -9.82 -0.16 -31.30
C SER A 34 -11.14 -0.85 -30.99
N ARG A 35 -11.91 -1.19 -32.03
CA ARG A 35 -13.23 -1.85 -31.95
C ARG A 35 -13.25 -3.15 -31.11
N ASP A 36 -12.09 -3.62 -30.67
CA ASP A 36 -11.90 -4.85 -29.88
C ASP A 36 -11.85 -4.66 -28.36
N GLU A 37 -11.91 -3.43 -27.82
CA GLU A 37 -12.15 -3.22 -26.38
C GLU A 37 -13.66 -3.30 -26.06
N ALA A 38 -14.29 -4.41 -26.46
CA ALA A 38 -15.69 -4.69 -26.16
C ALA A 38 -15.93 -4.58 -24.64
N ALA A 39 -16.98 -3.85 -24.24
CA ALA A 39 -17.36 -3.77 -22.84
C ALA A 39 -17.59 -5.19 -22.29
N PRO A 40 -17.10 -5.52 -21.08
CA PRO A 40 -17.32 -6.83 -20.51
C PRO A 40 -18.82 -7.12 -20.43
N PRO A 41 -19.25 -8.39 -20.57
CA PRO A 41 -20.66 -8.73 -20.51
C PRO A 41 -21.25 -8.36 -19.15
N VAL A 42 -22.50 -7.87 -19.15
CA VAL A 42 -23.30 -7.67 -17.93
C VAL A 42 -23.46 -9.02 -17.24
N ARG A 43 -23.26 -9.06 -15.92
CA ARG A 43 -23.51 -10.28 -15.13
C ARG A 43 -24.58 -10.00 -14.10
N PRO A 44 -25.79 -10.57 -14.22
CA PRO A 44 -26.84 -10.36 -13.24
C PRO A 44 -26.45 -10.97 -11.89
N TRP A 45 -26.97 -10.42 -10.80
CA TRP A 45 -26.69 -10.93 -9.44
C TRP A 45 -27.01 -12.43 -9.29
N SER A 46 -28.07 -12.89 -9.96
CA SER A 46 -28.53 -14.29 -9.94
C SER A 46 -27.54 -15.27 -10.57
N SER A 47 -26.67 -14.83 -11.49
CA SER A 47 -25.68 -15.71 -12.15
C SER A 47 -24.36 -15.85 -11.38
N LEU A 48 -24.24 -15.21 -10.21
CA LEU A 48 -23.00 -15.25 -9.42
C LEU A 48 -22.90 -16.53 -8.58
N GLY A 49 -21.69 -17.09 -8.49
CA GLY A 49 -21.43 -18.26 -7.65
C GLY A 49 -21.69 -17.98 -6.16
N PRO A 50 -22.00 -19.01 -5.34
CA PRO A 50 -22.36 -18.82 -3.93
C PRO A 50 -21.35 -18.00 -3.13
N ALA A 51 -20.06 -18.32 -3.27
CA ALA A 51 -19.00 -17.64 -2.54
C ALA A 51 -18.72 -16.21 -3.05
N GLN A 52 -18.99 -15.93 -4.34
CA GLN A 52 -18.94 -14.56 -4.87
C GLN A 52 -20.10 -13.72 -4.31
N ARG A 53 -21.31 -14.29 -4.24
CA ARG A 53 -22.48 -13.63 -3.64
C ARG A 53 -22.28 -13.32 -2.17
N GLU A 54 -21.62 -14.20 -1.42
CA GLU A 54 -21.28 -13.94 -0.02
C GLU A 54 -20.34 -12.74 0.13
N VAL A 55 -19.23 -12.73 -0.63
CA VAL A 55 -18.23 -11.65 -0.57
C VAL A 55 -18.81 -10.31 -1.05
N LEU A 56 -19.70 -10.35 -2.04
CA LEU A 56 -20.32 -9.18 -2.64
C LEU A 56 -21.69 -8.85 -2.04
N ALA A 57 -22.11 -9.52 -0.96
CA ALA A 57 -23.43 -9.34 -0.35
C ALA A 57 -23.77 -7.86 -0.04
N PRO A 58 -22.84 -7.01 0.43
CA PRO A 58 -23.13 -5.59 0.66
C PRO A 58 -23.52 -4.82 -0.61
N LEU A 59 -23.19 -5.34 -1.79
CA LEU A 59 -23.47 -4.72 -3.09
C LEU A 59 -24.73 -5.27 -3.76
N LYS A 60 -25.43 -6.23 -3.15
CA LYS A 60 -26.55 -6.96 -3.77
C LYS A 60 -27.61 -6.05 -4.38
N ASN A 61 -28.04 -5.02 -3.65
CA ASN A 61 -29.17 -4.18 -4.08
C ASN A 61 -28.82 -3.27 -5.26
N ASP A 62 -27.56 -2.86 -5.36
CA ASP A 62 -27.10 -1.94 -6.42
C ASP A 62 -26.42 -2.68 -7.58
N TRP A 63 -26.26 -4.01 -7.48
CA TRP A 63 -25.40 -4.80 -8.36
C TRP A 63 -25.81 -4.68 -9.83
N ASP A 64 -27.08 -4.91 -10.13
CA ASP A 64 -27.59 -4.92 -11.51
C ASP A 64 -27.63 -3.51 -12.11
N ALA A 65 -27.62 -2.46 -11.28
CA ALA A 65 -27.51 -1.07 -11.71
C ALA A 65 -26.05 -0.62 -11.96
N MET A 66 -25.05 -1.43 -11.61
CA MET A 66 -23.64 -1.10 -11.83
C MET A 66 -23.25 -1.25 -13.29
N SER A 67 -22.34 -0.39 -13.76
CA SER A 67 -21.77 -0.55 -15.09
C SER A 67 -21.05 -1.90 -15.24
N PRO A 68 -21.05 -2.51 -16.45
CA PRO A 68 -20.42 -3.83 -16.65
C PRO A 68 -18.94 -3.83 -16.26
N ARG A 69 -18.23 -2.73 -16.52
CA ARG A 69 -16.84 -2.54 -16.09
C ARG A 69 -16.69 -2.55 -14.56
N LYS A 70 -17.63 -1.98 -13.81
CA LYS A 70 -17.62 -2.00 -12.34
C LYS A 70 -17.93 -3.42 -11.82
N GLN A 71 -18.92 -4.10 -12.39
CA GLN A 71 -19.23 -5.50 -12.06
C GLN A 71 -17.99 -6.39 -12.29
N ALA A 72 -17.36 -6.30 -13.46
CA ALA A 72 -16.17 -7.08 -13.79
C ALA A 72 -15.01 -6.87 -12.79
N ARG A 73 -14.74 -5.62 -12.39
CA ARG A 73 -13.72 -5.32 -11.37
C ARG A 73 -14.05 -5.93 -10.01
N MET A 74 -15.32 -5.88 -9.59
CA MET A 74 -15.73 -6.46 -8.30
C MET A 74 -15.69 -7.98 -8.34
N LEU A 75 -16.07 -8.61 -9.44
CA LEU A 75 -15.94 -10.05 -9.62
C LEU A 75 -14.49 -10.50 -9.57
N HIS A 76 -13.59 -9.83 -10.30
CA HIS A 76 -12.16 -10.14 -10.24
C HIS A 76 -11.59 -10.03 -8.82
N ARG A 77 -12.01 -9.02 -8.06
CA ARG A 77 -11.62 -8.89 -6.64
C ARG A 77 -12.19 -9.98 -5.77
N SER A 78 -13.46 -10.35 -5.97
CA SER A 78 -14.10 -11.43 -5.23
C SER A 78 -13.39 -12.75 -5.50
N GLU A 79 -13.06 -13.06 -6.75
CA GLU A 79 -12.35 -14.27 -7.16
C GLU A 79 -10.96 -14.38 -6.49
N ARG A 80 -10.21 -13.27 -6.50
CA ARG A 80 -8.95 -13.20 -5.75
C ARG A 80 -9.15 -13.40 -4.26
N TRP A 81 -10.24 -12.92 -3.68
CA TRP A 81 -10.52 -13.09 -2.26
C TRP A 81 -10.85 -14.54 -1.91
N VAL A 82 -11.73 -15.20 -2.66
CA VAL A 82 -12.10 -16.60 -2.39
C VAL A 82 -10.95 -17.58 -2.60
N THR A 83 -10.01 -17.25 -3.47
CA THR A 83 -8.81 -18.08 -3.71
C THR A 83 -7.70 -17.87 -2.67
N LEU A 84 -7.83 -16.90 -1.76
CA LEU A 84 -6.84 -16.70 -0.69
C LEU A 84 -6.92 -17.81 0.37
N PRO A 85 -5.76 -18.33 0.83
CA PRO A 85 -5.70 -19.20 2.00
C PRO A 85 -6.38 -18.56 3.21
N PRO A 86 -7.01 -19.35 4.11
CA PRO A 86 -7.70 -18.84 5.29
C PRO A 86 -6.86 -17.86 6.12
N GLU A 87 -5.57 -18.15 6.32
CA GLU A 87 -4.65 -17.33 7.10
C GLU A 87 -4.42 -15.97 6.42
N LYS A 88 -4.35 -15.96 5.08
CA LYS A 88 -4.21 -14.71 4.31
C LYS A 88 -5.48 -13.88 4.34
N ARG A 89 -6.66 -14.51 4.30
CA ARG A 89 -7.92 -13.79 4.48
C ARG A 89 -7.97 -13.13 5.86
N GLU A 90 -7.51 -13.82 6.89
CA GLU A 90 -7.47 -13.28 8.25
C GLU A 90 -6.48 -12.12 8.39
N GLU A 91 -5.27 -12.23 7.84
CA GLU A 91 -4.30 -11.12 7.79
C GLU A 91 -4.91 -9.85 7.15
N VAL A 92 -5.66 -10.01 6.06
CA VAL A 92 -6.31 -8.88 5.37
C VAL A 92 -7.45 -8.31 6.22
N ARG A 93 -8.29 -9.14 6.86
CA ARG A 93 -9.35 -8.66 7.76
C ARG A 93 -8.78 -7.82 8.89
N GLN A 94 -7.68 -8.26 9.50
CA GLN A 94 -7.01 -7.51 10.56
C GLN A 94 -6.45 -6.18 10.05
N HIS A 95 -5.92 -6.14 8.82
CA HIS A 95 -5.49 -4.87 8.22
C HIS A 95 -6.67 -3.92 8.00
N ILE A 96 -7.80 -4.41 7.47
CA ILE A 96 -9.01 -3.60 7.28
C ILE A 96 -9.49 -3.04 8.62
N ALA A 97 -9.56 -3.87 9.67
CA ALA A 97 -9.96 -3.42 11.01
C ALA A 97 -9.04 -2.32 11.54
N ARG A 98 -7.71 -2.49 11.44
CA ARG A 98 -6.75 -1.43 11.82
C ARG A 98 -6.95 -0.16 11.01
N TRP A 99 -7.17 -0.26 9.71
CA TRP A 99 -7.39 0.90 8.84
C TRP A 99 -8.68 1.65 9.18
N GLN A 100 -9.75 0.93 9.53
CA GLN A 100 -11.00 1.53 9.96
C GLN A 100 -10.84 2.31 11.27
N GLN A 101 -9.97 1.84 12.17
CA GLN A 101 -9.64 2.52 13.43
C GLN A 101 -8.72 3.74 13.27
N MET A 102 -8.03 3.90 12.13
CA MET A 102 -7.18 5.07 11.88
C MET A 102 -7.99 6.36 11.73
N THR A 103 -7.50 7.42 12.37
CA THR A 103 -7.95 8.80 12.19
C THR A 103 -7.67 9.32 10.76
N PRO A 104 -8.36 10.39 10.32
CA PRO A 104 -8.07 11.00 9.02
C PRO A 104 -6.60 11.40 8.83
N ALA A 105 -5.97 11.92 9.88
CA ALA A 105 -4.55 12.31 9.88
C ALA A 105 -3.63 11.09 9.70
N GLU A 106 -3.87 10.00 10.42
CA GLU A 106 -3.11 8.75 10.27
C GLU A 106 -3.28 8.15 8.87
N ARG A 107 -4.49 8.16 8.32
CA ARG A 107 -4.72 7.70 6.94
C ARG A 107 -4.01 8.57 5.91
N LYS A 108 -3.95 9.89 6.11
CA LYS A 108 -3.17 10.82 5.27
C LYS A 108 -1.69 10.45 5.32
N GLN A 109 -1.14 10.30 6.52
CA GLN A 109 0.26 9.91 6.71
C GLN A 109 0.58 8.56 6.08
N ALA A 110 -0.31 7.56 6.23
CA ALA A 110 -0.14 6.24 5.61
C ALA A 110 -0.11 6.32 4.07
N ARG A 111 -0.98 7.14 3.46
CA ARG A 111 -0.98 7.38 2.01
C ARG A 111 0.28 8.08 1.55
N GLU A 112 0.78 9.07 2.29
CA GLU A 112 2.02 9.76 1.96
C GLU A 112 3.23 8.83 2.05
N ASN A 113 3.30 8.00 3.09
CA ASN A 113 4.33 6.99 3.24
C ASN A 113 4.30 5.97 2.09
N MET A 114 3.10 5.55 1.66
CA MET A 114 2.94 4.65 0.53
C MET A 114 3.39 5.30 -0.78
N ARG A 115 3.03 6.57 -1.02
CA ARG A 115 3.49 7.32 -2.19
C ARG A 115 5.01 7.40 -2.24
N LYS A 116 5.65 7.78 -1.12
CA LYS A 116 7.12 7.82 -1.01
C LYS A 116 7.73 6.45 -1.29
N PHE A 117 7.17 5.38 -0.72
CA PHE A 117 7.65 4.01 -0.96
C PHE A 117 7.58 3.60 -2.44
N HIS A 118 6.50 3.93 -3.14
CA HIS A 118 6.39 3.64 -4.58
C HIS A 118 7.33 4.44 -5.46
N GLN A 119 7.77 5.62 -4.99
CA GLN A 119 8.73 6.48 -5.71
C GLN A 119 10.18 6.04 -5.49
N MET A 120 10.45 5.10 -4.57
CA MET A 120 11.80 4.61 -4.34
C MET A 120 12.29 3.67 -5.45
N PRO A 121 13.60 3.73 -5.79
CA PRO A 121 14.25 2.70 -6.56
C PRO A 121 14.05 1.31 -5.95
N GLU A 122 14.00 0.28 -6.79
CA GLU A 122 13.80 -1.11 -6.36
C GLU A 122 14.81 -1.57 -5.31
N GLN A 123 16.09 -1.29 -5.52
CA GLN A 123 17.15 -1.60 -4.56
C GLN A 123 16.90 -1.01 -3.16
N GLN A 124 16.33 0.21 -3.09
CA GLN A 124 15.99 0.83 -1.80
C GLN A 124 14.77 0.17 -1.16
N ARG A 125 13.77 -0.21 -1.95
CA ARG A 125 12.61 -0.96 -1.46
C ARG A 125 13.04 -2.32 -0.88
N GLU A 126 13.95 -3.02 -1.55
CA GLU A 126 14.53 -4.27 -1.08
C GLU A 126 15.35 -4.09 0.21
N GLN A 127 16.16 -3.02 0.27
CA GLN A 127 16.92 -2.69 1.46
C GLN A 127 16.00 -2.42 2.65
N LEU A 128 14.90 -1.67 2.46
CA LEU A 128 13.90 -1.43 3.49
C LEU A 128 13.20 -2.72 3.93
N HIS A 129 12.85 -3.59 2.99
CA HIS A 129 12.25 -4.89 3.29
C HIS A 129 13.17 -5.75 4.17
N THR A 130 14.42 -5.95 3.74
CA THR A 130 15.43 -6.76 4.45
C THR A 130 15.73 -6.20 5.85
N THR A 131 15.83 -4.88 5.95
CA THR A 131 15.94 -4.11 7.19
C THR A 131 14.79 -4.39 8.15
N PHE A 132 13.55 -4.33 7.66
CA PHE A 132 12.37 -4.59 8.45
C PHE A 132 12.26 -6.05 8.89
N GLU A 133 12.62 -7.00 8.03
CA GLU A 133 12.67 -8.42 8.40
C GLU A 133 13.66 -8.70 9.53
N ARG A 134 14.86 -8.10 9.48
CA ARG A 134 15.85 -8.21 10.55
C ARG A 134 15.32 -7.63 11.86
N PHE A 135 14.69 -6.46 11.81
CA PHE A 135 14.07 -5.86 12.98
C PHE A 135 12.99 -6.77 13.60
N GLN A 136 12.12 -7.38 12.77
CA GLN A 136 11.07 -8.28 13.27
C GLN A 136 11.62 -9.55 13.94
N LYS A 137 12.82 -10.02 13.55
CA LYS A 137 13.48 -11.19 14.13
C LYS A 137 14.14 -10.92 15.49
N LEU A 138 14.26 -9.67 15.92
CA LEU A 138 14.84 -9.33 17.21
C LEU A 138 13.97 -9.80 18.39
N PRO A 139 14.57 -10.22 19.52
CA PRO A 139 13.85 -10.42 20.77
C PRO A 139 13.04 -9.16 21.17
N PRO A 140 11.86 -9.31 21.80
CA PRO A 140 11.00 -8.18 22.17
C PRO A 140 11.73 -7.07 22.94
N ALA A 141 12.53 -7.44 23.96
CA ALA A 141 13.31 -6.49 24.76
C ALA A 141 14.32 -5.68 23.91
N GLN A 142 14.96 -6.31 22.93
CA GLN A 142 15.90 -5.62 22.04
C GLN A 142 15.19 -4.65 21.08
N ARG A 143 13.99 -5.02 20.61
CA ARG A 143 13.15 -4.12 19.80
C ARG A 143 12.71 -2.91 20.59
N GLU A 144 12.24 -3.11 21.82
CA GLU A 144 11.82 -2.03 22.71
C GLU A 144 12.96 -1.08 23.01
N GLU A 145 14.16 -1.60 23.29
CA GLU A 145 15.33 -0.79 23.54
C GLU A 145 15.74 0.05 22.31
N LEU A 146 15.68 -0.56 21.12
CA LEU A 146 15.97 0.15 19.87
C LEU A 146 14.95 1.28 19.63
N LEU A 147 13.66 1.01 19.84
CA LEU A 147 12.58 1.99 19.73
C LEU A 147 12.73 3.12 20.77
N ARG A 148 13.11 2.79 22.00
CA ARG A 148 13.33 3.75 23.08
C ARG A 148 14.45 4.71 22.72
N ARG A 149 15.62 4.18 22.31
CA ARG A 149 16.76 4.99 21.87
C ARG A 149 16.40 5.86 20.67
N TRP A 150 15.69 5.31 19.68
CA TRP A 150 15.27 6.08 18.52
C TRP A 150 14.31 7.23 18.88
N ARG A 151 13.37 7.02 19.81
CA ARG A 151 12.46 8.08 20.29
C ARG A 151 13.20 9.21 21.02
N GLN A 152 14.33 8.91 21.64
CA GLN A 152 15.18 9.89 22.34
C GLN A 152 16.05 10.72 21.39
N LEU A 153 16.23 10.30 20.13
CA LEU A 153 16.98 11.07 19.16
C LEU A 153 16.26 12.40 18.82
N PRO A 154 17.00 13.50 18.63
CA PRO A 154 16.46 14.74 18.07
C PRO A 154 15.74 14.49 16.73
N PRO A 155 14.65 15.22 16.39
CA PRO A 155 13.86 14.99 15.17
C PRO A 155 14.67 15.02 13.86
N ASP A 156 15.70 15.86 13.81
CA ASP A 156 16.70 15.97 12.73
C ASP A 156 17.54 14.70 12.59
N GLN A 157 17.85 14.03 13.69
CA GLN A 157 18.59 12.76 13.72
C GLN A 157 17.68 11.53 13.52
N ARG A 158 16.37 11.65 13.77
CA ARG A 158 15.38 10.60 13.49
C ARG A 158 15.10 10.44 12.00
N ARG A 159 15.36 11.47 11.19
CA ARG A 159 15.29 11.39 9.73
C ARG A 159 16.48 10.58 9.23
N TRP A 160 16.28 9.28 9.11
CA TRP A 160 17.20 8.48 8.31
C TRP A 160 17.15 9.00 6.87
N HIS A 161 18.28 9.50 6.37
CA HIS A 161 18.41 9.95 4.98
C HIS A 161 18.50 8.71 4.09
N SER A 162 17.37 8.11 3.75
CA SER A 162 17.28 7.42 2.45
C SER A 162 17.28 8.51 1.37
N PRO A 163 18.01 8.33 0.25
CA PRO A 163 18.19 9.35 -0.79
C PRO A 163 16.90 10.00 -1.36
N HIS A 164 15.71 9.49 -1.03
CA HIS A 164 14.42 9.97 -1.54
C HIS A 164 13.41 10.35 -0.45
N GLY A 165 13.87 10.67 0.75
CA GLY A 165 13.06 11.31 1.79
C GLY A 165 12.98 10.50 3.07
N GLY A 166 13.26 11.16 4.19
CA GLY A 166 13.27 10.53 5.50
C GLY A 166 11.90 9.95 5.88
N HIS A 167 11.96 8.81 6.55
CA HIS A 167 10.82 8.24 7.26
C HIS A 167 11.05 8.39 8.75
N ASP A 168 10.01 8.78 9.48
CA ASP A 168 9.99 8.80 10.95
C ASP A 168 9.82 7.37 11.49
N ARG A 169 10.65 6.43 11.02
CA ARG A 169 10.67 5.05 11.52
C ARG A 169 12.04 4.76 12.12
N PRO A 170 12.08 3.95 13.19
CA PRO A 170 13.33 3.51 13.79
C PRO A 170 14.22 2.83 12.75
N PRO A 171 15.54 3.06 12.77
CA PRO A 171 16.46 2.35 11.90
C PRO A 171 16.48 0.85 12.22
N PRO A 172 16.84 0.01 11.24
CA PRO A 172 17.12 -1.39 11.53
C PRO A 172 18.25 -1.53 12.55
N PRO A 173 18.31 -2.67 13.27
CA PRO A 173 19.53 -3.03 13.98
C PRO A 173 20.70 -3.17 12.98
N SER A 174 21.84 -2.52 13.28
CA SER A 174 23.10 -2.79 12.57
C SER A 174 23.47 -4.27 12.73
N SER A 175 23.80 -4.92 11.63
CA SER A 175 24.52 -6.20 11.68
C SER A 175 25.92 -5.90 12.22
N GLY A 176 26.41 -6.69 13.18
CA GLY A 176 27.73 -6.49 13.79
C GLY A 176 28.78 -6.20 12.71
N ASN A 177 29.58 -5.15 12.97
CA ASN A 177 30.61 -4.51 12.13
C ASN A 177 30.23 -3.34 11.22
N GLN A 178 29.01 -2.79 11.28
CA GLN A 178 28.77 -1.44 10.75
C GLN A 178 28.35 -0.45 11.85
N PRO A 179 29.15 0.61 12.09
CA PRO A 179 28.73 1.67 12.99
C PRO A 179 27.40 2.27 12.50
N PRO A 180 26.54 2.78 13.40
CA PRO A 180 25.39 3.58 12.97
C PRO A 180 25.90 4.66 12.01
N PRO A 181 25.19 4.99 10.91
CA PRO A 181 25.65 6.06 10.04
C PRO A 181 25.84 7.32 10.90
N PRO A 182 26.94 8.06 10.67
CA PRO A 182 27.22 9.24 11.46
C PRO A 182 26.05 10.23 11.33
N PRO A 183 25.75 11.00 12.40
CA PRO A 183 24.86 12.14 12.26
C PRO A 183 25.42 13.08 11.19
N PRO A 184 24.58 13.68 10.33
CA PRO A 184 25.07 14.65 9.34
C PRO A 184 25.67 15.85 10.08
N GLY A 185 26.96 16.12 9.89
CA GLY A 185 27.59 17.36 10.37
C GLY A 185 28.99 17.26 11.01
N GLN A 186 29.63 16.10 11.11
CA GLN A 186 31.02 16.02 11.55
C GLN A 186 31.91 15.43 10.46
N ASN A 187 32.29 16.24 9.47
CA ASN A 187 33.50 16.09 8.66
C ASN A 187 33.77 17.43 7.97
N GLY A 188 34.75 18.19 8.48
CA GLY A 188 35.21 19.42 7.83
C GLY A 188 35.71 20.55 8.74
N GLN A 189 36.41 20.25 9.85
CA GLN A 189 37.34 21.20 10.44
C GLN A 189 38.64 20.45 10.77
N SER A 190 39.57 20.49 9.82
CA SER A 190 41.02 20.63 9.99
C SER A 190 41.63 20.72 8.60
#